data_AF-A0A3S1XI65-F1
#
_entry.id   AF-A0A3S1XI65-F1
#
_cell.length_a   1.000
_cell.length_b   1.000
_cell.length_c   1.000
_cell.angle_alpha   90.00
_cell.angle_beta   90.00
_cell.angle_gamma   90.00
#
_symmetry.space_group_name_H-M   'P 1'
#
loop_
_entity.id
_entity.type
_entity.pdbx_description
1 polymer ?
#
loop_
_entity_poly.entity_id
_entity_poly.type
_entity_poly.pdbx_seq_one_letter_code
_entity_poly.pdbx_strand_id
1 'polypeptide(L)' 'MAKISRASGDGVFAVLPLRDIVVFPHMIVPLFVGREKSIKALEEVMGQEKQILLATQMNAADDDPEPDAIYD' A
#
# COMPACT_ATOMS: atom_id res chain seq x y z
N MET A 1 -24.58 -6.08 2.16
CA MET A 1 -23.97 -6.41 0.85
C MET A 1 -23.41 -5.11 0.27
N ALA A 2 -22.12 -4.83 0.48
CA ALA A 2 -21.49 -3.63 -0.05
C ALA A 2 -21.08 -3.88 -1.50
N LYS A 3 -21.53 -2.99 -2.39
CA LYS A 3 -21.27 -3.02 -3.83
C LYS A 3 -19.77 -2.74 -4.03
N ILE A 4 -19.00 -3.73 -4.44
CA ILE A 4 -17.61 -3.54 -4.86
C ILE A 4 -17.67 -2.68 -6.12
N SER A 5 -17.38 -1.39 -5.97
CA SER A 5 -17.24 -0.46 -7.08
C SER A 5 -16.07 -0.95 -7.94
N ARG A 6 -16.36 -1.32 -9.18
CA ARG A 6 -15.33 -1.66 -10.15
C ARG A 6 -14.67 -0.34 -10.54
N ALA A 7 -13.59 0.02 -9.86
CA ALA A 7 -12.76 1.14 -10.27
C ALA A 7 -12.24 0.84 -11.68
N SER A 8 -12.68 1.65 -12.64
CA SER A 8 -12.15 1.70 -14.00
C SER A 8 -10.63 1.90 -13.94
N GLY A 9 -9.89 1.00 -14.59
CA GLY A 9 -8.49 0.72 -14.33
C GLY A 9 -7.47 1.69 -14.93
N ASP A 10 -7.61 3.00 -14.66
CA ASP A 10 -6.64 4.03 -15.07
C ASP A 10 -6.31 5.00 -13.91
N GLY A 11 -6.22 4.49 -12.68
CA GLY A 11 -5.83 5.27 -11.49
C GLY A 11 -4.39 5.02 -11.09
N VAL A 12 -3.60 6.08 -10.88
CA VAL A 12 -2.28 5.97 -10.22
C VAL A 12 -2.53 5.89 -8.71
N PHE A 13 -2.09 4.80 -8.09
CA PHE A 13 -2.22 4.60 -6.64
C PHE A 13 -0.85 4.62 -5.97
N ALA A 14 -0.78 5.24 -4.79
CA ALA A 14 0.37 5.08 -3.92
C ALA A 14 0.44 3.63 -3.41
N VAL A 15 1.64 3.05 -3.49
CA VAL A 15 1.92 1.70 -3.00
C VAL A 15 2.59 1.79 -1.64
N LEU A 16 2.05 1.07 -0.66
CA LEU A 16 2.64 0.92 0.67
C LEU A 16 3.17 -0.52 0.82
N PRO A 17 4.50 -0.72 0.78
CA PRO A 17 5.09 -2.04 0.96
C PRO A 17 4.92 -2.53 2.40
N LEU A 18 4.42 -3.75 2.56
CA LEU A 18 4.27 -4.44 3.83
C LEU A 18 5.33 -5.52 3.96
N ARG A 19 6.00 -5.54 5.12
CA ARG A 19 7.08 -6.48 5.41
C ARG A 19 6.61 -7.72 6.15
N ASP A 20 5.98 -7.52 7.30
CA ASP A 20 5.77 -8.57 8.29
C ASP A 20 4.34 -9.14 8.28
N ILE A 21 3.46 -8.59 7.44
CA ILE A 21 2.03 -8.90 7.43
C ILE A 21 1.43 -8.89 6.03
N VAL A 22 0.38 -9.71 5.85
CA VAL A 22 -0.53 -9.66 4.70
C VAL A 22 -1.89 -9.22 5.21
N VAL A 23 -2.47 -8.19 4.61
CA VAL A 23 -3.77 -7.64 5.00
C VAL A 23 -4.83 -8.07 3.98
N PHE A 24 -5.91 -8.69 4.45
CA PHE A 24 -7.05 -9.06 3.62
C PHE A 24 -8.17 -8.02 3.72
N PRO A 25 -9.09 -7.97 2.73
CA PRO A 25 -10.26 -7.10 2.79
C PRO A 25 -11.04 -7.26 4.09
N HIS A 26 -11.58 -6.14 4.59
CA HIS A 26 -12.34 -6.04 5.86
C HIS A 26 -11.52 -6.13 7.16
N MET A 27 -10.19 -6.28 7.08
CA MET A 27 -9.33 -6.17 8.26
C MET A 27 -9.09 -4.70 8.64
N ILE A 28 -9.07 -4.43 9.95
CA ILE A 28 -8.63 -3.15 10.51
C ILE A 28 -7.32 -3.42 11.26
N VAL A 29 -6.21 -2.91 10.73
CA VAL A 29 -4.88 -3.11 11.32
C VAL A 29 -4.17 -1.76 11.45
N PRO A 30 -3.55 -1.43 12.59
CA PRO A 30 -2.67 -0.29 12.68
C PRO A 30 -1.36 -0.59 11.95
N LEU A 31 -0.93 0.32 11.07
CA LEU A 31 0.34 0.23 10.36
C LEU A 31 1.33 1.24 10.94
N PHE A 32 2.56 0.79 11.20
CA PHE A 32 3.67 1.66 11.56
C PHE A 32 4.47 1.98 10.31
N VAL A 33 4.57 3.26 9.96
CA VAL A 33 5.30 3.72 8.77
C VAL A 33 6.44 4.61 9.22
N GLY A 34 7.67 4.22 8.89
CA GLY A 34 8.89 4.93 9.30
C GLY A 34 9.79 5.38 8.15
N ARG A 35 9.54 4.91 6.91
CA ARG A 35 10.34 5.26 5.73
C ARG A 35 9.85 6.57 5.14
N GLU A 36 10.75 7.53 4.89
CA GLU A 36 10.37 8.86 4.38
C GLU A 36 9.56 8.78 3.07
N LYS A 37 9.92 7.88 2.15
CA LYS A 37 9.19 7.68 0.88
C LYS A 37 7.74 7.25 1.13
N SER A 38 7.53 6.33 2.08
CA SER A 38 6.19 5.84 2.44
C SER A 38 5.36 6.89 3.17
N ILE A 39 5.98 7.73 4.00
CA ILE A 39 5.29 8.86 4.66
C ILE A 39 4.80 9.85 3.61
N LYS A 40 5.65 10.26 2.66
CA LYS A 40 5.29 11.18 1.57
C LYS A 40 4.16 10.63 0.69
N ALA A 41 4.22 9.33 0.36
CA ALA A 41 3.18 8.67 -0.42
C ALA A 41 1.82 8.67 0.31
N LEU A 42 1.83 8.50 1.64
CA LEU A 42 0.61 8.61 2.45
C LEU A 42 0.08 10.03 2.54
N GLU A 43 0.96 11.03 2.69
CA GLU A 43 0.57 12.44 2.70
C GLU A 43 -0.15 12.85 1.41
N GLU A 44 0.33 12.37 0.26
CA GLU A 44 -0.30 12.62 -1.04
C GLU A 44 -1.70 11.99 -1.13
N VAL A 45 -1.87 10.76 -0.64
CA VAL A 45 -3.17 10.06 -0.64
C VAL A 45 -4.15 10.68 0.35
N MET A 46 -3.68 11.23 1.47
CA MET A 46 -4.54 11.89 2.45
C MET A 46 -5.24 13.13 1.88
N GLY A 47 -4.67 13.74 0.82
CA GLY A 47 -5.28 14.84 0.06
C GLY A 47 -6.27 14.40 -1.02
N GLN A 48 -6.39 13.10 -1.31
CA GLN A 48 -7.23 12.54 -2.38
C GLN A 48 -8.32 11.60 -1.84
N GLU A 49 -9.02 10.91 -2.74
CA GLU A 49 -9.82 9.74 -2.37
C GLU A 49 -8.86 8.72 -1.75
N LYS A 50 -8.95 8.50 -0.44
CA LYS A 50 -7.99 7.80 0.43
C LYS A 50 -7.77 6.32 0.07
N GLN A 51 -7.34 6.06 -1.15
CA GLN A 51 -7.13 4.75 -1.74
C GLN A 51 -5.62 4.52 -1.83
N ILE A 52 -5.17 3.44 -1.20
CA ILE A 52 -3.79 2.97 -1.24
C ILE A 52 -3.77 1.53 -1.72
N LEU A 53 -2.68 1.15 -2.39
CA LEU A 53 -2.39 -0.24 -2.70
C LEU A 53 -1.44 -0.78 -1.63
N LEU A 54 -1.81 -1.90 -1.02
CA LEU A 54 -0.93 -2.64 -0.12
C LEU A 54 -0.29 -3.78 -0.91
N ALA A 55 1.03 -3.82 -0.94
CA ALA A 55 1.79 -4.87 -1.61
C ALA A 55 2.84 -5.42 -0.65
N THR A 56 3.12 -6.71 -0.69
CA THR A 56 4.17 -7.29 0.15
C THR A 56 5.51 -7.26 -0.55
N GLN A 57 6.59 -6.98 0.20
CA GLN A 57 7.94 -7.11 -0.31
C GLN A 57 8.43 -8.56 -0.26
N MET A 58 9.26 -8.96 -1.23
CA MET A 58 9.81 -10.32 -1.31
C MET A 58 10.82 -10.60 -0.20
N ASN A 59 11.69 -9.63 0.08
CA ASN A 59 12.70 -9.74 1.12
C ASN A 59 12.34 -8.83 2.28
N ALA A 60 12.09 -9.40 3.46
CA ALA A 60 11.78 -8.62 4.64
C ALA A 60 12.96 -7.78 5.16
N ALA A 61 14.20 -8.21 4.94
CA ALA A 61 15.37 -7.49 5.44
C ALA A 61 15.69 -6.20 4.65
N ASP A 62 15.00 -5.98 3.53
CA ASP A 62 15.23 -4.81 2.68
C ASP A 62 14.41 -3.60 3.15
N ASP A 63 15.13 -2.50 3.41
CA ASP A 63 14.57 -1.24 3.87
C ASP A 63 14.21 -0.25 2.77
N ASP A 64 14.67 -0.46 1.54
CA ASP A 64 14.30 0.36 0.40
C ASP A 64 14.09 -0.55 -0.82
N PRO A 65 13.02 -1.37 -0.81
CA PRO A 65 12.78 -2.33 -1.88
C PRO A 65 12.55 -1.59 -3.19
N GLU A 66 13.31 -1.97 -4.21
CA GLU A 66 13.09 -1.54 -5.58
C GLU A 66 11.75 -2.13 -6.12
N PRO A 67 11.16 -1.54 -7.18
CA PRO A 67 9.87 -1.96 -7.69
C PRO A 67 9.79 -3.45 -8.07
N ASP A 68 10.90 -4.06 -8.49
CA ASP A 68 11.02 -5.48 -8.82
C ASP A 68 11.07 -6.41 -7.59
N ALA A 69 11.31 -5.86 -6.40
CA ALA A 69 11.32 -6.58 -5.14
C ALA A 69 9.95 -6.63 -4.45
N ILE A 70 8.90 -6.11 -5.08
CA ILE A 70 7.51 -6.13 -4.61
C ILE A 70 6.73 -7.20 -5.38
N TYR A 71 5.85 -7.94 -4.68
CA TYR A 71 4.95 -8.88 -5.37
C TYR A 71 3.87 -8.11 -6.16
N ASP A 72 3.68 -8.53 -7.43
CA ASP A 72 2.69 -7.99 -8.40
C ASP A 72 1.28 -8.56 -8.18
#